data_AF-A0A7J9YNH5-F1
#
_entry.id   AF-A0A7J9YNH5-F1
#
_cell.length_a   1.000
_cell.length_b   1.000
_cell.length_c   1.000
_cell.angle_alpha   90.00
_cell.angle_beta   90.00
_cell.angle_gamma   90.00
#
_symmetry.space_group_name_H-M   'P 1'
#
loop_
_entity.id
_entity.type
_entity.pdbx_description
1 polymer ?
#
loop_
_entity_poly.entity_id
_entity_poly.type
_entity_poly.pdbx_seq_one_letter_code
_entity_poly.pdbx_strand_id
1 'polypeptide(L)'
;TVQLLPYSAGGHAAAGGPFSILRFPEADLPDVVYMEQLTSSLYLDKREDVERYLAVMSRLSVQAERPERTPGLLTAQLAKL
;
A
#
# COMPACT_ATOMS: atom_id res chain seq x y z
N THR A 1 4.79 7.25 -7.47
CA THR A 1 3.94 8.37 -7.00
C THR A 1 3.65 8.15 -5.52
N VAL A 2 3.33 9.20 -4.76
CA VAL A 2 2.85 9.07 -3.37
C VAL A 2 1.39 9.54 -3.36
N GLN A 3 0.54 8.79 -2.67
CA GLN A 3 -0.88 9.10 -2.48
C GLN A 3 -1.22 9.02 -0.99
N LEU A 4 -2.22 9.80 -0.58
CA LEU A 4 -2.71 9.79 0.79
C LEU A 4 -4.18 9.43 0.83
N LEU A 5 -4.56 8.57 1.76
CA LEU A 5 -5.95 8.34 2.10
C LEU A 5 -6.27 9.14 3.37
N PRO A 6 -7.15 10.16 3.32
CA PRO A 6 -7.50 10.93 4.49
C PRO A 6 -8.33 10.10 5.47
N TYR A 7 -8.21 10.37 6.78
CA TYR A 7 -8.99 9.68 7.81
C TYR A 7 -10.51 9.80 7.61
N SER A 8 -10.98 10.87 6.97
CA SER A 8 -12.40 11.07 6.61
C SER A 8 -12.92 10.07 5.57
N ALA A 9 -12.05 9.33 4.88
CA ALA A 9 -12.45 8.29 3.94
C ALA A 9 -13.06 7.05 4.63
N GLY A 10 -12.93 6.94 5.95
CA GLY A 10 -13.48 5.83 6.73
C GLY A 10 -12.69 4.54 6.55
N GLY A 11 -13.40 3.40 6.55
CA GLY A 11 -12.77 2.08 6.44
C GLY A 11 -11.99 1.90 5.13
N HIS A 12 -10.72 1.50 5.23
CA HIS A 12 -9.85 1.29 4.09
C HIS A 12 -9.56 -0.20 3.85
N ALA A 13 -9.27 -0.56 2.61
CA ALA A 13 -9.06 -1.95 2.21
C ALA A 13 -7.87 -2.65 2.93
N ALA A 14 -6.87 -1.89 3.37
CA ALA A 14 -5.71 -2.38 4.13
C ALA A 14 -5.92 -2.47 5.65
N ALA A 15 -7.15 -2.69 6.12
CA ALA A 15 -7.43 -2.77 7.57
C ALA A 15 -6.63 -3.88 8.29
N GLY A 16 -6.08 -4.86 7.56
CA GLY A 16 -5.23 -5.93 8.08
C GLY A 16 -3.79 -5.53 8.42
N GLY A 17 -3.38 -4.28 8.17
CA GLY A 17 -2.05 -3.76 8.48
C GLY A 17 -1.21 -3.38 7.25
N PRO A 18 -0.02 -2.81 7.46
CA PRO A 18 0.88 -2.41 6.39
C PRO A 18 1.47 -3.62 5.67
N PHE A 19 1.67 -3.49 4.35
CA PHE A 19 2.34 -4.48 3.52
C PHE A 19 3.05 -3.77 2.36
N SER A 20 4.01 -4.45 1.75
CA SER A 20 4.71 -4.02 0.53
C SER A 20 4.60 -5.09 -0.54
N ILE A 21 4.49 -4.70 -1.81
CA ILE A 21 4.53 -5.62 -2.95
C ILE A 21 5.82 -5.37 -3.70
N LEU A 22 6.70 -6.38 -3.72
CA LEU A 22 7.97 -6.37 -4.44
C LEU A 22 7.74 -6.99 -5.81
N ARG A 23 8.04 -6.25 -6.87
CA ARG A 23 7.89 -6.72 -8.26
C ARG A 23 9.26 -6.74 -8.92
N PHE A 24 9.61 -7.87 -9.51
CA PHE A 24 10.92 -8.10 -10.11
C PHE A 24 10.82 -7.99 -11.64
N PRO A 25 11.84 -7.42 -12.32
CA PRO A 25 11.84 -7.34 -13.78
C PRO A 25 12.07 -8.71 -14.46
N GLU A 26 12.67 -9.67 -13.75
CA GLU A 26 12.87 -11.03 -14.23
C GLU A 26 11.55 -11.81 -14.27
N ALA A 27 11.18 -12.33 -15.45
CA ALA A 27 9.92 -13.04 -15.65
C ALA A 27 9.79 -14.32 -14.80
N ASP A 28 10.93 -14.88 -14.41
CA ASP A 28 11.06 -16.14 -13.69
C ASP A 28 10.85 -15.95 -12.18
N LEU A 29 10.91 -14.70 -11.70
CA LEU A 29 10.75 -14.36 -10.29
C LEU A 29 9.30 -13.97 -10.01
N PRO A 30 8.65 -14.58 -9.00
CA PRO A 30 7.31 -14.17 -8.62
C PRO A 30 7.34 -12.79 -7.95
N ASP A 31 6.27 -12.02 -8.12
CA ASP A 31 5.98 -10.88 -7.25
C ASP A 31 5.83 -11.39 -5.80
N VAL A 32 6.30 -10.64 -4.81
CA VAL A 32 6.29 -11.04 -3.40
C VAL A 32 5.59 -10.01 -2.53
N VAL A 33 4.68 -10.45 -1.67
CA VAL A 33 4.14 -9.60 -0.59
C VAL A 33 5.04 -9.73 0.62
N TYR A 34 5.55 -8.60 1.09
CA TYR A 34 6.32 -8.47 2.32
C TYR A 34 5.47 -7.84 3.42
N MET A 35 5.43 -8.50 4.57
CA MET A 35 4.78 -7.99 5.78
C MET A 35 5.78 -8.01 6.93
N GLU A 36 6.12 -6.82 7.43
CA GLU A 36 6.98 -6.66 8.60
C GLU A 36 6.18 -6.91 9.88
N GLN A 37 6.81 -7.61 10.82
CA GLN A 37 6.30 -7.84 12.17
C GLN A 37 7.38 -7.42 13.18
N LEU A 38 7.00 -7.26 14.45
CA LEU A 38 7.89 -6.72 15.49
C LEU A 38 9.26 -7.43 15.58
N THR A 39 9.28 -8.75 15.37
CA THR A 39 10.49 -9.58 15.51
C THR A 39 10.69 -10.53 14.33
N SER A 40 9.91 -10.38 13.26
CA SER A 40 9.86 -11.31 12.13
C SER A 40 9.32 -10.65 10.88
N SER A 41 9.28 -11.41 9.80
CA SER A 41 8.65 -10.98 8.55
C SER A 41 8.01 -12.16 7.86
N LEU A 42 6.92 -11.90 7.15
CA LEU A 42 6.25 -12.87 6.28
C LEU A 42 6.46 -12.49 4.82
N TYR A 43 6.82 -13.48 4.01
CA TYR A 43 6.94 -13.37 2.57
C TYR A 43 5.92 -14.30 1.93
N LEU A 44 5.04 -13.74 1.09
CA LEU A 44 4.06 -14.51 0.32
C LEU A 44 4.38 -14.39 -1.16
N ASP A 45 4.68 -15.52 -1.79
CA ASP A 45 5.01 -15.66 -3.22
C ASP A 45 3.97 -16.51 -3.98
N LYS A 46 3.01 -17.11 -3.26
CA LYS A 46 1.89 -17.81 -3.88
C LYS A 46 1.05 -16.82 -4.68
N ARG A 47 0.87 -17.13 -5.96
CA ARG A 47 0.10 -16.31 -6.91
C ARG A 47 -1.24 -15.82 -6.36
N GLU A 48 -2.02 -16.72 -5.74
CA GLU A 48 -3.35 -16.40 -5.19
C GLU A 48 -3.30 -15.37 -4.05
N ASP A 49 -2.26 -15.41 -3.22
CA ASP A 49 -2.06 -14.45 -2.13
C ASP A 49 -1.64 -13.11 -2.70
N VAL A 50 -0.67 -13.10 -3.62
CA VAL A 50 -0.17 -11.89 -4.27
C VAL A 50 -1.29 -11.18 -5.04
N GLU A 51 -2.12 -11.90 -5.80
CA GLU A 51 -3.25 -11.34 -6.53
C GLU A 51 -4.27 -10.65 -5.61
N ARG A 52 -4.52 -11.20 -4.42
CA ARG A 52 -5.39 -10.56 -3.41
C ARG A 52 -4.80 -9.25 -2.90
N TYR A 53 -3.51 -9.22 -2.59
CA TYR A 53 -2.84 -7.99 -2.12
C TYR A 53 -2.75 -6.93 -3.23
N LEU A 54 -2.54 -7.33 -4.48
CA LEU A 54 -2.62 -6.43 -5.64
C LEU A 54 -4.02 -5.80 -5.77
N ALA A 55 -5.08 -6.59 -5.58
CA ALA A 55 -6.45 -6.06 -5.60
C ALA A 55 -6.70 -5.05 -4.46
N VAL A 56 -6.17 -5.31 -3.26
CA VAL A 56 -6.20 -4.36 -2.14
C VAL A 56 -5.45 -3.08 -2.51
N MET A 57 -4.23 -3.17 -3.04
CA MET A 57 -3.43 -2.01 -3.47
C MET A 57 -4.17 -1.19 -4.53
N SER A 58 -4.76 -1.84 -5.53
CA SER A 58 -5.56 -1.17 -6.56
C SER A 58 -6.74 -0.40 -5.94
N ARG A 59 -7.46 -1.02 -5.01
CA ARG A 59 -8.57 -0.36 -4.31
C ARG A 59 -8.11 0.83 -3.49
N LEU A 60 -6.98 0.73 -2.78
CA LEU A 60 -6.39 1.86 -2.05
C LEU A 60 -6.04 3.01 -2.99
N SER A 61 -5.44 2.74 -4.15
CA SER A 61 -5.10 3.77 -5.13
C SER A 61 -6.30 4.52 -5.68
N VAL A 62 -7.46 3.85 -5.79
CA VAL A 62 -8.75 4.47 -6.18
C VAL A 62 -9.33 5.30 -5.03
N GLN A 63 -9.26 4.82 -3.79
CA GLN A 63 -9.78 5.53 -2.63
C GLN A 63 -8.91 6.74 -2.23
N ALA A 64 -7.60 6.64 -2.41
CA ALA A 64 -6.65 7.67 -2.02
C ALA A 64 -6.78 8.91 -2.91
N GLU A 65 -6.39 10.04 -2.34
CA GLU A 65 -6.28 11.29 -3.08
C GLU A 65 -5.32 11.15 -4.26
N ARG A 66 -5.57 11.95 -5.29
CA ARG A 66 -4.73 11.97 -6.49
C ARG A 66 -3.28 12.28 -6.11
N PRO A 67 -2.28 11.67 -6.76
CA PRO A 67 -0.87 11.92 -6.47
C PRO A 67 -0.52 13.41 -6.47
N GLU A 68 -1.07 14.16 -7.41
CA GLU A 68 -0.84 15.60 -7.57
C GLU A 68 -1.31 16.43 -6.36
N ARG A 69 -2.31 15.96 -5.61
CA ARG A 69 -2.86 16.65 -4.43
C ARG A 69 -2.09 16.33 -3.15
N THR A 70 -1.30 15.26 -3.17
CA THR A 70 -0.58 14.74 -1.99
C THR A 70 0.40 15.73 -1.37
N PRO A 71 1.27 16.44 -2.12
CA PRO A 71 2.20 17.40 -1.52
C PRO A 71 1.50 18.50 -0.72
N GLY A 72 0.41 19.05 -1.25
CA GLY A 72 -0.37 20.08 -0.56
C GLY A 72 -1.02 19.56 0.73
N LEU A 73 -1.55 18.34 0.71
CA LEU A 73 -2.11 17.69 1.88
C LEU A 73 -1.04 17.42 2.96
N LEU A 74 0.14 16.93 2.59
CA LEU A 74 1.25 16.72 3.53
C LEU A 74 1.67 18.02 4.20
N THR A 75 1.93 19.07 3.42
CA THR A 75 2.31 20.38 3.96
C THR A 75 1.25 20.95 4.91
N ALA A 76 -0.03 20.79 4.57
CA ALA A 76 -1.13 21.24 5.41
C ALA A 76 -1.26 20.47 6.73
N GLN A 77 -0.82 19.20 6.79
CA GLN A 77 -0.77 18.43 8.04
C GLN A 77 0.46 18.77 8.87
N LEU A 78 1.64 18.93 8.25
CA LEU A 78 2.86 19.31 8.93
C LEU A 78 2.76 20.69 9.60
N ALA A 79 2.04 21.63 9.00
CA ALA A 79 1.81 22.96 9.57
C ALA A 79 0.88 22.97 10.81
N LYS A 80 0.20 21.85 11.12
CA LYS A 80 -0.68 21.70 12.29
C LYS A 80 0.01 21.04 13.49
N LEU A 81 1.23 20.54 13.29
CA LEU A 81 2.11 20.00 14.33
C LEU A 81 2.91 21.13 14.97
#